data_AF-C1FES3-F1
#
_entry.id   AF-C1FES3-F1
#
_cell.length_a   1.000
_cell.length_b   1.000
_cell.length_c   1.000
_cell.angle_alpha   90.00
_cell.angle_beta   90.00
_cell.angle_gamma   90.00
#
_symmetry.space_group_name_H-M   'P 1'
#
loop_
_entity.id
_entity.type
_entity.pdbx_description
1 polymer ?
#
loop_
_entity_poly.entity_id
_entity_poly.type
_entity_poly.pdbx_seq_one_letter_code
_entity_poly.pdbx_strand_id
1 'polypeptide(L)'
;MSKCSRNHLGRPISDGTGGFKAAVVHEISPIANPKFSKMSGIQEWRNVVTLFVNVGDKHGNSYDNVFTHCGGRITWFAQPRQGEDTPVIQRIVKTKDGSGMDALALATAPAGLIPGDEEDEEGDERTGAEAETGAEAGAETGAEAETETEAGAGAGRGKGRQRRDKEWPVHLFCRMEGCEYVYCGRLRTIDHDPRARPMKFTFRLLDAPLLRTSDDFLGLVDLADADADPGLGGAGKKAPR
;
A
#
# COMPACT_ATOMS: atom_id res chain seq x y z
N MET A 1 -3.18 0.17 -8.78
CA MET A 1 -2.30 0.23 -7.60
C MET A 1 -0.88 0.70 -7.91
N SER A 2 -0.09 0.09 -8.81
CA SER A 2 1.31 0.50 -9.07
C SER A 2 1.51 2.00 -9.35
N LYS A 3 0.61 2.64 -10.13
CA LYS A 3 0.63 4.10 -10.36
C LYS A 3 0.44 4.90 -9.07
N CYS A 4 -0.62 4.57 -8.32
CA CYS A 4 -0.90 5.19 -7.02
C CYS A 4 0.29 5.06 -6.07
N SER A 5 0.89 3.86 -6.00
CA SER A 5 2.04 3.61 -5.13
C SER A 5 3.27 4.45 -5.46
N ARG A 6 3.54 4.70 -6.75
CA ARG A 6 4.66 5.55 -7.17
C ARG A 6 4.40 7.04 -6.96
N ASN A 7 3.17 7.48 -7.17
CA ASN A 7 2.87 8.91 -7.22
C ASN A 7 2.51 9.50 -5.86
N HIS A 8 1.96 8.69 -4.95
CA HIS A 8 1.31 9.18 -3.74
C HIS A 8 1.92 8.64 -2.43
N LEU A 9 3.02 7.90 -2.47
CA LEU A 9 3.64 7.38 -1.24
C LEU A 9 4.02 8.55 -0.33
N GLY A 10 3.42 8.56 0.87
CA GLY A 10 3.60 9.64 1.84
C GLY A 10 2.96 10.97 1.44
N ARG A 11 1.96 10.97 0.55
CA ARG A 11 1.27 12.19 0.12
C ARG A 11 -0.25 12.06 0.26
N PRO A 12 -0.96 13.15 0.55
CA PRO A 12 -2.41 13.18 0.55
C PRO A 12 -2.95 13.02 -0.87
N ILE A 13 -4.10 12.37 -0.98
CA ILE A 13 -4.83 12.19 -2.24
C ILE A 13 -6.13 13.00 -2.17
N SER A 14 -6.26 13.95 -3.10
CA SER A 14 -7.40 14.86 -3.22
C SER A 14 -7.86 14.99 -4.66
N ASP A 15 -9.14 15.28 -4.83
CA ASP A 15 -9.77 15.70 -6.09
C ASP A 15 -10.40 17.10 -5.97
N GLY A 16 -10.21 17.80 -4.85
CA GLY A 16 -10.79 19.12 -4.58
C GLY A 16 -12.30 19.12 -4.31
N THR A 17 -12.97 17.96 -4.29
CA THR A 17 -14.44 17.87 -4.15
C THR A 17 -14.91 17.66 -2.71
N GLY A 18 -13.99 17.43 -1.77
CA GLY A 18 -14.29 17.03 -0.38
C GLY A 18 -14.69 15.56 -0.23
N GLY A 19 -14.75 14.80 -1.34
CA GLY A 19 -14.99 13.37 -1.34
C GLY A 19 -13.75 12.54 -1.00
N PHE A 20 -13.18 12.67 0.21
CA PHE A 20 -11.86 12.12 0.55
C PHE A 20 -11.62 10.65 0.16
N LYS A 21 -12.55 9.75 0.52
CA LYS A 21 -12.43 8.33 0.11
C LYS A 21 -12.70 8.11 -1.38
N ALA A 22 -13.58 8.93 -1.98
CA ALA A 22 -13.87 8.87 -3.40
C ALA A 22 -12.63 9.23 -4.23
N ALA A 23 -11.88 10.25 -3.83
CA ALA A 23 -10.63 10.66 -4.45
C ALA A 23 -9.63 9.50 -4.52
N VAL A 24 -9.42 8.79 -3.40
CA VAL A 24 -8.55 7.61 -3.36
C VAL A 24 -9.06 6.49 -4.28
N VAL A 25 -10.36 6.21 -4.25
CA VAL A 25 -10.97 5.14 -5.06
C VAL A 25 -10.81 5.44 -6.56
N HIS A 26 -11.01 6.70 -6.97
CA HIS A 26 -10.80 7.16 -8.34
C HIS A 26 -9.32 7.11 -8.73
N GLU A 27 -8.39 7.47 -7.85
CA GLU A 27 -6.95 7.38 -8.12
C GLU A 27 -6.49 5.93 -8.31
N ILE A 28 -7.04 4.98 -7.54
CA ILE A 28 -6.72 3.55 -7.67
C ILE A 28 -7.29 2.96 -8.96
N SER A 29 -8.48 3.42 -9.35
CA SER A 29 -9.25 2.93 -10.48
C SER A 29 -9.85 4.10 -11.28
N PRO A 30 -9.07 4.78 -12.12
CA PRO A 30 -9.55 5.95 -12.86
C PRO A 30 -10.51 5.57 -14.01
N ILE A 31 -10.50 4.31 -14.43
CA ILE A 31 -11.29 3.83 -15.58
C ILE A 31 -12.62 3.25 -15.11
N ALA A 32 -12.60 2.46 -14.04
CA ALA A 32 -13.82 1.87 -13.50
C ALA A 32 -14.34 2.74 -12.34
N ASN A 33 -15.67 2.86 -12.22
CA ASN A 33 -16.35 3.55 -11.11
C ASN A 33 -16.83 2.51 -10.08
N PRO A 34 -15.94 1.93 -9.25
CA PRO A 34 -16.33 0.91 -8.29
C PRO A 34 -17.24 1.51 -7.22
N LYS A 35 -18.24 0.71 -6.81
CA LYS A 35 -19.06 1.05 -5.64
C LYS A 35 -18.24 0.81 -4.38
N PHE A 36 -18.31 1.75 -3.44
CA PHE A 36 -17.67 1.64 -2.14
C PHE A 36 -18.59 2.20 -1.05
N SER A 37 -18.37 1.76 0.19
CA SER A 37 -19.02 2.34 1.36
C SER A 37 -18.12 3.38 2.02
N LYS A 38 -18.67 4.55 2.33
CA LYS A 38 -18.00 5.59 3.13
C LYS A 38 -17.69 5.10 4.55
N MET A 39 -18.53 4.21 5.09
CA MET A 39 -18.44 3.70 6.46
C MET A 39 -17.57 2.44 6.59
N SER A 40 -17.07 1.88 5.49
CA SER A 40 -16.22 0.69 5.53
C SER A 40 -14.74 1.09 5.58
N GLY A 41 -14.02 0.63 6.60
CA GLY A 41 -12.56 0.75 6.68
C GLY A 41 -11.81 -0.21 5.74
N ILE A 42 -12.51 -1.12 5.06
CA ILE A 42 -11.91 -2.07 4.11
C ILE A 42 -12.58 -1.94 2.75
N GLN A 43 -11.78 -2.06 1.70
CA GLN A 43 -12.26 -2.25 0.33
C GLN A 43 -11.45 -3.37 -0.35
N GLU A 44 -12.15 -4.38 -0.83
CA GLU A 44 -11.58 -5.46 -1.62
C GLU A 44 -11.59 -5.12 -3.11
N TRP A 45 -10.52 -5.51 -3.79
CA TRP A 45 -10.35 -5.41 -5.23
C TRP A 45 -9.98 -6.80 -5.77
N ARG A 46 -9.94 -6.96 -7.11
CA ARG A 46 -9.64 -8.25 -7.74
C ARG A 46 -8.25 -8.81 -7.38
N ASN A 47 -7.32 -7.96 -6.97
CA ASN A 47 -5.91 -8.31 -6.79
C ASN A 47 -5.23 -7.54 -5.64
N VAL A 48 -5.99 -6.83 -4.81
CA VAL A 48 -5.46 -6.00 -3.72
C VAL A 48 -6.53 -5.78 -2.66
N VAL A 49 -6.14 -5.63 -1.41
CA VAL A 49 -7.00 -5.15 -0.33
C VAL A 49 -6.52 -3.78 0.10
N THR A 50 -7.43 -2.84 0.31
CA THR A 50 -7.09 -1.49 0.80
C THR A 50 -7.76 -1.25 2.14
N LEU A 51 -6.98 -0.80 3.12
CA LEU A 51 -7.43 -0.36 4.41
C LEU A 51 -7.48 1.17 4.44
N PHE A 52 -8.60 1.70 4.93
CA PHE A 52 -8.86 3.12 5.16
C PHE A 52 -9.00 3.31 6.66
N VAL A 53 -8.03 3.99 7.27
CA VAL A 53 -7.88 4.08 8.71
C VAL A 53 -7.91 5.54 9.11
N ASN A 54 -8.70 5.85 10.15
CA ASN A 54 -8.56 7.12 10.84
C ASN A 54 -7.55 6.90 11.98
N VAL A 55 -6.54 7.76 12.07
CA VAL A 55 -5.50 7.73 13.11
C VAL A 55 -5.57 9.01 13.92
N GLY A 56 -5.61 8.86 15.25
CA GLY A 56 -5.93 9.95 16.17
C GLY A 56 -7.35 10.48 15.96
N ASP A 57 -8.01 10.85 17.05
CA ASP A 57 -9.12 11.79 16.94
C ASP A 57 -9.11 12.73 18.15
N LYS A 58 -9.78 13.87 17.99
CA LYS A 58 -9.93 14.87 19.07
C LYS A 58 -10.90 14.42 20.17
N HIS A 59 -11.50 13.23 20.09
CA HIS A 59 -12.68 12.83 20.89
C HIS A 59 -12.60 11.42 21.51
N GLY A 60 -11.47 10.73 21.41
CA GLY A 60 -11.34 9.31 21.71
C GLY A 60 -11.95 8.44 20.60
N ASN A 61 -11.10 7.90 19.73
CA ASN A 61 -11.53 7.00 18.66
C ASN A 61 -12.07 5.73 19.32
N SER A 62 -13.20 5.19 18.84
CA SER A 62 -13.75 3.94 19.39
C SER A 62 -12.77 2.76 19.26
N TYR A 63 -11.77 2.89 18.37
CA TYR A 63 -10.71 1.95 18.13
C TYR A 63 -9.36 2.67 18.06
N ASP A 64 -8.44 2.23 18.92
CA ASP A 64 -7.10 2.78 19.10
C ASP A 64 -6.17 2.38 17.94
N ASN A 65 -6.43 2.91 16.74
CA ASN A 65 -5.57 2.73 15.57
C ASN A 65 -4.35 3.65 15.73
N VAL A 66 -3.23 3.08 16.12
CA VAL A 66 -2.05 3.82 16.55
C VAL A 66 -0.85 3.34 15.75
N PHE A 67 -0.08 4.30 15.25
CA PHE A 67 1.24 4.02 14.73
C PHE A 67 2.20 3.80 15.90
N THR A 68 3.07 2.82 15.77
CA THR A 68 4.12 2.54 16.77
C THR A 68 5.44 2.27 16.05
N HIS A 69 6.53 2.19 16.82
CA HIS A 69 7.87 1.92 16.28
C HIS A 69 8.27 2.94 15.20
N CYS A 70 8.09 4.23 15.51
CA CYS A 70 8.39 5.35 14.60
C CYS A 70 7.68 5.21 13.25
N GLY A 71 6.37 4.89 13.27
CA GLY A 71 5.55 4.66 12.06
C GLY A 71 5.77 3.32 11.35
N GLY A 72 6.69 2.47 11.85
CA GLY A 72 6.98 1.16 11.24
C GLY A 72 5.90 0.10 11.45
N ARG A 73 4.97 0.32 12.39
CA ARG A 73 3.86 -0.59 12.69
C ARG A 73 2.58 0.18 12.94
N ILE A 74 1.45 -0.46 12.68
CA ILE A 74 0.12 0.09 12.97
C ILE A 74 -0.81 -0.98 13.55
N THR A 75 -1.62 -0.60 14.55
CA THR A 75 -2.76 -1.38 15.00
C THR A 75 -4.00 -1.05 14.20
N TRP A 76 -4.78 -2.07 13.85
CA TRP A 76 -6.05 -1.88 13.15
C TRP A 76 -7.10 -2.87 13.65
N PHE A 77 -8.34 -2.41 13.76
CA PHE A 77 -9.46 -3.23 14.21
C PHE A 77 -10.44 -3.51 13.07
N ALA A 78 -10.75 -4.79 12.86
CA ALA A 78 -11.76 -5.21 11.90
C ALA A 78 -13.17 -4.81 12.38
N GLN A 79 -14.15 -4.81 11.47
CA GLN A 79 -15.53 -4.58 11.88
C GLN A 79 -16.03 -5.74 12.78
N PRO A 80 -16.92 -5.52 13.76
CA PRO A 80 -17.41 -6.58 14.66
C PRO A 80 -18.01 -7.79 13.95
N ARG A 81 -18.55 -7.61 12.74
CA ARG A 81 -19.12 -8.66 11.89
C ARG A 81 -18.10 -9.49 11.11
N GLN A 82 -16.81 -9.14 11.16
CA GLN A 82 -15.74 -9.82 10.43
C GLN A 82 -15.02 -10.80 11.35
N GLY A 83 -14.88 -12.03 10.87
CA GLY A 83 -14.21 -13.14 11.55
C GLY A 83 -13.13 -13.78 10.66
N GLU A 84 -12.44 -14.78 11.19
CA GLU A 84 -11.36 -15.48 10.46
C GLU A 84 -11.85 -16.23 9.21
N ASP A 85 -13.13 -16.56 9.17
CA ASP A 85 -13.80 -17.21 8.05
C ASP A 85 -14.14 -16.22 6.92
N THR A 86 -14.09 -14.91 7.20
CA THR A 86 -14.41 -13.89 6.19
C THR A 86 -13.31 -13.87 5.12
N PRO A 87 -13.64 -13.97 3.81
CA PRO A 87 -12.62 -14.06 2.76
C PRO A 87 -11.59 -12.93 2.75
N VAL A 88 -11.99 -11.70 3.10
CA VAL A 88 -11.04 -10.57 3.20
C VAL A 88 -10.04 -10.76 4.33
N ILE A 89 -10.49 -11.27 5.48
CA ILE A 89 -9.66 -11.51 6.64
C ILE A 89 -8.65 -12.62 6.34
N GLN A 90 -9.08 -13.71 5.71
CA GLN A 90 -8.18 -14.77 5.26
C GLN A 90 -7.07 -14.25 4.35
N ARG A 91 -7.39 -13.33 3.43
CA ARG A 91 -6.39 -12.71 2.55
C ARG A 91 -5.42 -11.82 3.31
N ILE A 92 -5.90 -11.03 4.26
CA ILE A 92 -5.07 -10.19 5.14
C ILE A 92 -4.12 -11.08 5.95
N VAL A 93 -4.63 -12.15 6.59
CA VAL A 93 -3.83 -13.08 7.39
C VAL A 93 -2.75 -13.76 6.55
N LYS A 94 -3.08 -14.20 5.33
CA LYS A 94 -2.11 -14.81 4.38
C LYS A 94 -0.89 -13.93 4.10
N THR A 95 -0.96 -12.61 4.29
CA THR A 95 0.22 -11.74 4.09
C THR A 95 1.33 -11.99 5.11
N LYS A 96 1.04 -12.62 6.25
CA LYS A 96 2.01 -12.97 7.30
C LYS A 96 3.13 -13.86 6.78
N ASP A 97 2.78 -14.80 5.89
CA ASP A 97 3.68 -15.85 5.40
C ASP A 97 4.38 -15.48 4.07
N GLY A 98 3.97 -14.37 3.44
CA GLY A 98 4.35 -14.04 2.07
C GLY A 98 5.70 -13.33 1.93
N SER A 99 6.76 -14.05 1.56
CA SER A 99 8.06 -13.47 1.22
C SER A 99 8.03 -12.59 -0.04
N GLY A 100 7.05 -12.81 -0.94
CA GLY A 100 6.89 -12.03 -2.17
C GLY A 100 6.52 -10.56 -1.94
N MET A 101 5.98 -10.22 -0.78
CA MET A 101 5.60 -8.85 -0.43
C MET A 101 6.81 -7.94 -0.22
N ASP A 102 7.92 -8.44 0.34
CA ASP A 102 9.15 -7.64 0.48
C ASP A 102 9.80 -7.39 -0.88
N ALA A 103 9.80 -8.38 -1.77
CA ALA A 103 10.30 -8.21 -3.13
C ALA A 103 9.43 -7.22 -3.94
N LEU A 104 8.10 -7.29 -3.79
CA LEU A 104 7.20 -6.30 -4.37
C LEU A 104 7.45 -4.91 -3.76
N ALA A 105 7.72 -4.85 -2.44
CA ALA A 105 8.09 -3.64 -1.73
C ALA A 105 9.24 -2.91 -2.41
N LEU A 106 10.35 -3.63 -2.55
CA LEU A 106 11.56 -3.15 -3.22
C LEU A 106 11.31 -2.78 -4.69
N ALA A 107 10.68 -3.67 -5.47
CA ALA A 107 10.53 -3.49 -6.91
C ALA A 107 9.62 -2.32 -7.33
N THR A 108 8.79 -1.79 -6.44
CA THR A 108 7.91 -0.67 -6.76
C THR A 108 8.06 0.51 -5.81
N ALA A 109 9.15 0.55 -5.04
CA ALA A 109 9.56 1.76 -4.35
C ALA A 109 9.84 2.88 -5.39
N PRO A 110 9.57 4.16 -5.08
CA PRO A 110 9.99 5.26 -5.93
C PRO A 110 11.52 5.24 -6.11
N ALA A 111 12.01 5.48 -7.33
CA ALA A 111 13.44 5.62 -7.59
C ALA A 111 14.01 6.78 -6.75
N GLY A 112 15.20 6.59 -6.16
CA GLY A 112 15.86 7.58 -5.29
C GLY A 112 15.55 7.47 -3.78
N LEU A 113 14.72 6.51 -3.36
CA LEU A 113 14.47 6.22 -1.93
C LEU A 113 14.92 4.82 -1.50
N ILE A 114 15.49 4.03 -2.42
CA ILE A 114 16.10 2.74 -2.10
C ILE A 114 17.49 3.01 -1.49
N PRO A 115 17.76 2.62 -0.24
CA PRO A 115 19.09 2.79 0.33
C PRO A 115 20.10 1.95 -0.46
N GLY A 116 21.05 2.60 -1.15
CA GLY A 116 22.14 1.94 -1.88
C GLY A 116 22.21 2.19 -3.39
N ASP A 117 21.28 2.94 -3.99
CA ASP A 117 21.38 3.44 -5.37
C ASP A 117 21.95 4.88 -5.40
N GLU A 118 22.98 5.15 -4.58
CA GLU A 118 23.89 6.26 -4.90
C GLU A 118 24.72 5.76 -6.08
N GLU A 119 24.25 6.02 -7.30
CA GLU A 119 25.10 5.93 -8.48
C GLU A 119 26.29 6.87 -8.22
N ASP A 120 27.47 6.28 -8.03
CA ASP A 120 28.74 6.98 -8.04
C ASP A 120 28.83 7.76 -9.37
N GLU A 121 28.45 9.04 -9.36
CA GLU A 121 28.82 9.98 -10.42
C GLU A 121 30.34 10.22 -10.32
N GLU A 122 31.11 9.23 -10.76
CA GLU A 122 32.52 9.40 -11.08
C GLU A 122 32.59 10.19 -12.38
N GLY A 123 32.83 11.50 -12.25
CA GLY A 123 33.00 12.41 -13.38
C GLY A 123 34.22 12.04 -14.23
N ASP A 124 33.99 11.51 -15.43
CA ASP A 124 34.99 11.42 -16.49
C ASP A 124 34.78 12.56 -17.50
N GLU A 125 35.56 13.63 -17.33
CA GLU A 125 35.77 14.64 -18.37
C GLU A 125 36.44 14.01 -19.58
N ARG A 126 35.68 13.77 -20.66
CA ARG A 126 36.27 13.59 -22.00
C ARG A 126 35.82 14.66 -22.98
N THR A 127 36.82 15.45 -23.30
CA THR A 127 36.95 16.38 -24.41
C THR A 127 36.62 15.72 -25.75
N GLY A 128 35.99 16.52 -26.63
CA GLY A 128 35.46 16.06 -27.91
C GLY A 128 36.49 15.80 -29.00
N ALA A 129 36.03 15.12 -30.05
CA ALA A 129 36.47 15.29 -31.43
C ALA A 129 35.43 14.67 -32.37
N GLU A 130 35.07 15.44 -33.39
CA GLU A 130 34.17 15.11 -34.49
C GLU A 130 34.80 14.09 -35.46
N ALA A 131 33.96 13.27 -36.11
CA ALA A 131 34.16 12.86 -37.50
C ALA A 131 32.86 12.26 -38.08
N GLU A 132 32.40 12.88 -39.16
CA GLU A 132 31.33 12.42 -40.06
C GLU A 132 31.72 11.12 -40.79
N THR A 133 30.73 10.36 -41.29
CA THR A 133 30.55 10.02 -42.73
C THR A 133 29.64 8.80 -42.97
N GLY A 134 28.82 8.88 -44.05
CA GLY A 134 28.31 7.75 -44.87
C GLY A 134 27.01 7.09 -44.41
N ALA A 135 25.85 7.31 -45.06
CA ALA A 135 25.32 6.59 -46.25
C ALA A 135 25.04 5.09 -45.98
N GLU A 136 23.96 4.41 -46.40
CA GLU A 136 22.75 4.68 -47.19
C GLU A 136 21.85 3.40 -47.06
N ALA A 137 20.54 3.56 -47.23
CA ALA A 137 19.57 2.66 -47.90
C ALA A 137 19.20 1.22 -47.40
N GLY A 138 17.90 0.92 -47.53
CA GLY A 138 17.31 -0.42 -47.76
C GLY A 138 16.25 -0.87 -46.74
N ALA A 139 14.97 -0.49 -46.88
CA ALA A 139 13.89 -1.22 -47.61
C ALA A 139 13.48 -2.55 -46.94
N GLU A 140 12.26 -2.63 -46.37
CA GLU A 140 11.09 -3.40 -46.89
C GLU A 140 11.21 -4.92 -46.64
N THR A 141 10.25 -5.76 -46.24
CA THR A 141 8.77 -5.82 -46.31
C THR A 141 8.31 -7.13 -45.62
N GLY A 142 6.99 -7.26 -45.39
CA GLY A 142 6.25 -8.54 -45.48
C GLY A 142 6.14 -9.35 -44.18
N ALA A 143 4.97 -9.50 -43.55
CA ALA A 143 3.73 -10.17 -43.96
C ALA A 143 3.71 -11.67 -43.58
N GLU A 144 2.77 -11.97 -42.67
CA GLU A 144 1.83 -13.11 -42.63
C GLU A 144 2.31 -14.53 -42.94
N ALA A 145 2.01 -15.48 -42.04
CA ALA A 145 1.03 -16.54 -42.33
C ALA A 145 0.95 -17.57 -41.18
N GLU A 146 -0.30 -17.95 -40.92
CA GLU A 146 -0.79 -19.04 -40.09
C GLU A 146 -0.36 -20.40 -40.65
N THR A 147 -0.17 -21.39 -39.77
CA THR A 147 -0.53 -22.78 -40.08
C THR A 147 -0.93 -23.50 -38.80
N GLU A 148 -2.22 -23.80 -38.69
CA GLU A 148 -2.74 -24.90 -37.88
C GLU A 148 -2.29 -26.23 -38.49
N THR A 149 -1.88 -27.18 -37.66
CA THR A 149 -1.99 -28.62 -37.97
C THR A 149 -2.24 -29.43 -36.71
N GLU A 150 -2.97 -30.51 -36.94
CA GLU A 150 -3.81 -31.28 -36.03
C GLU A 150 -3.10 -32.21 -35.02
N ALA A 151 -3.90 -32.58 -34.02
CA ALA A 151 -4.02 -33.91 -33.41
C ALA A 151 -2.76 -34.78 -33.24
N GLY A 152 -2.26 -34.79 -31.99
CA GLY A 152 -1.39 -35.84 -31.48
C GLY A 152 -1.78 -36.23 -30.06
N ALA A 153 -2.48 -37.36 -29.92
CA ALA A 153 -2.76 -38.00 -28.64
C ALA A 153 -1.44 -38.41 -27.98
N GLY A 154 -1.09 -37.72 -26.89
CA GLY A 154 0.05 -38.05 -26.05
C GLY A 154 -0.31 -37.85 -24.60
N ALA A 155 -0.59 -38.96 -23.91
CA ALA A 155 -0.82 -39.02 -22.47
C ALA A 155 0.47 -38.63 -21.71
N GLY A 156 0.73 -37.34 -21.61
CA GLY A 156 1.65 -36.76 -20.65
C GLY A 156 0.83 -36.14 -19.53
N ARG A 157 0.80 -36.79 -18.36
CA ARG A 157 0.32 -36.20 -17.10
C ARG A 157 1.16 -34.96 -16.79
N GLY A 158 0.81 -33.84 -17.40
CA GLY A 158 1.33 -32.54 -17.04
C GLY A 158 0.96 -32.32 -15.57
N LYS A 159 1.98 -32.26 -14.70
CA LYS A 159 1.82 -31.78 -13.33
C LYS A 159 1.05 -30.46 -13.44
N GLY A 160 -0.21 -30.47 -13.02
CA GLY A 160 -1.06 -29.29 -13.04
C GLY A 160 -0.25 -28.17 -12.42
N ARG A 161 0.04 -27.15 -13.23
CA ARG A 161 0.73 -25.94 -12.79
C ARG A 161 -0.10 -25.43 -11.62
N GLN A 162 0.34 -25.73 -10.39
CA GLN A 162 -0.32 -25.25 -9.19
C GLN A 162 -0.48 -23.76 -9.42
N ARG A 163 -1.74 -23.31 -9.55
CA ARG A 163 -2.03 -21.89 -9.49
C ARG A 163 -1.51 -21.48 -8.13
N ARG A 164 -0.34 -20.84 -8.09
CA ARG A 164 0.12 -20.19 -6.87
C ARG A 164 -1.04 -19.30 -6.46
N ASP A 165 -1.62 -19.58 -5.30
CA ASP A 165 -2.58 -18.69 -4.69
C ASP A 165 -1.90 -17.32 -4.68
N LYS A 166 -2.38 -16.40 -5.54
CA LYS A 166 -1.79 -15.08 -5.63
C LYS A 166 -2.10 -14.39 -4.31
N GLU A 167 -1.07 -14.17 -3.50
CA GLU A 167 -1.14 -13.28 -2.35
C GLU A 167 -1.54 -11.89 -2.83
N TRP A 168 -2.53 -11.29 -2.16
CA TRP A 168 -2.98 -9.95 -2.50
C TRP A 168 -2.33 -8.98 -1.53
N PRO A 169 -1.62 -7.95 -2.02
CA PRO A 169 -1.06 -6.95 -1.15
C PRO A 169 -2.18 -6.24 -0.38
N VAL A 170 -1.85 -5.83 0.85
CA VAL A 170 -2.69 -4.96 1.66
C VAL A 170 -2.06 -3.58 1.63
N HIS A 171 -2.81 -2.58 1.22
CA HIS A 171 -2.37 -1.18 1.14
C HIS A 171 -3.07 -0.34 2.18
N LEU A 172 -2.35 0.61 2.77
CA LEU A 172 -2.82 1.47 3.84
C LEU A 172 -3.03 2.90 3.35
N PHE A 173 -4.20 3.44 3.68
CA PHE A 173 -4.53 4.85 3.57
C PHE A 173 -4.96 5.34 4.95
N CYS A 174 -4.24 6.32 5.50
CA CYS A 174 -4.53 6.89 6.81
C CYS A 174 -4.96 8.35 6.68
N ARG A 175 -5.72 8.84 7.64
CA ARG A 175 -6.04 10.26 7.78
C ARG A 175 -6.38 10.63 9.22
N MET A 176 -6.36 11.91 9.51
CA MET A 176 -7.18 12.49 10.57
C MET A 176 -8.64 12.63 10.12
N GLU A 177 -9.59 12.62 11.06
CA GLU A 177 -10.99 12.88 10.73
C GLU A 177 -11.17 14.26 10.06
N GLY A 178 -11.87 14.27 8.93
CA GLY A 178 -12.10 15.49 8.15
C GLY A 178 -10.95 15.89 7.21
N CYS A 179 -9.84 15.15 7.21
CA CYS A 179 -8.72 15.37 6.31
C CYS A 179 -8.70 14.40 5.13
N GLU A 180 -7.80 14.68 4.19
CA GLU A 180 -7.48 13.83 3.04
C GLU A 180 -6.73 12.57 3.48
N TYR A 181 -6.82 11.51 2.67
CA TYR A 181 -6.10 10.28 2.93
C TYR A 181 -4.68 10.36 2.42
N VAL A 182 -3.72 10.09 3.29
CA VAL A 182 -2.31 9.87 2.96
C VAL A 182 -2.13 8.40 2.61
N TYR A 183 -1.52 8.12 1.46
CA TYR A 183 -1.15 6.75 1.11
C TYR A 183 0.14 6.34 1.84
N CYS A 184 0.03 5.45 2.82
CA CYS A 184 1.13 5.06 3.69
C CYS A 184 1.93 3.89 3.15
N GLY A 185 1.47 3.19 2.11
CA GLY A 185 2.20 2.05 1.55
C GLY A 185 1.58 0.70 1.86
N ARG A 186 2.42 -0.32 1.92
CA ARG A 186 2.05 -1.74 1.98
C ARG A 186 2.21 -2.32 3.37
N LEU A 187 1.28 -3.20 3.71
CA LEU A 187 1.21 -3.85 5.01
C LEU A 187 1.50 -5.34 4.90
N ARG A 188 2.23 -5.84 5.89
CA ARG A 188 2.33 -7.27 6.21
C ARG A 188 1.74 -7.52 7.60
N THR A 189 0.87 -8.51 7.72
CA THR A 189 0.38 -8.95 9.04
C THR A 189 1.55 -9.48 9.87
N ILE A 190 1.73 -8.93 11.07
CA ILE A 190 2.62 -9.50 12.10
C ILE A 190 1.82 -10.48 12.94
N ASP A 191 0.69 -10.01 13.46
CA ASP A 191 -0.13 -10.75 14.40
C ASP A 191 -1.60 -10.33 14.35
N HIS A 192 -2.48 -11.22 14.78
CA HIS A 192 -3.90 -10.93 14.97
C HIS A 192 -4.49 -11.75 16.12
N ASP A 193 -5.43 -11.18 16.87
CA ASP A 193 -6.17 -11.91 17.90
C ASP A 193 -7.56 -12.30 17.39
N PRO A 194 -7.77 -13.57 17.00
CA PRO A 194 -9.05 -14.01 16.43
C PRO A 194 -10.17 -14.16 17.45
N ARG A 195 -9.86 -14.08 18.75
CA ARG A 195 -10.85 -14.17 19.84
C ARG A 195 -11.34 -12.79 20.25
N ALA A 196 -10.55 -11.75 20.03
CA ALA A 196 -10.95 -10.37 20.28
C ALA A 196 -12.16 -9.95 19.40
N ARG A 197 -13.06 -9.16 19.98
CA ARG A 197 -14.21 -8.58 19.27
C ARG A 197 -14.28 -7.08 19.56
N PRO A 198 -13.98 -6.22 18.57
CA PRO A 198 -13.52 -6.57 17.21
C PRO A 198 -12.12 -7.20 17.15
N MET A 199 -11.83 -7.91 16.05
CA MET A 199 -10.54 -8.54 15.83
C MET A 199 -9.45 -7.48 15.67
N LYS A 200 -8.40 -7.57 16.48
CA LYS A 200 -7.25 -6.66 16.44
C LYS A 200 -6.15 -7.26 15.55
N PHE A 201 -5.60 -6.44 14.67
CA PHE A 201 -4.43 -6.74 13.85
C PHE A 201 -3.28 -5.83 14.24
N THR A 202 -2.07 -6.37 14.13
CA THR A 202 -0.83 -5.60 14.13
C THR A 202 -0.14 -5.82 12.79
N PHE A 203 0.13 -4.72 12.09
CA PHE A 203 0.81 -4.75 10.80
C PHE A 203 2.20 -4.16 10.87
N ARG A 204 3.11 -4.69 10.05
CA ARG A 204 4.36 -4.03 9.66
C ARG A 204 4.09 -3.19 8.42
N LEU A 205 4.52 -1.93 8.43
CA LEU A 205 4.54 -1.08 7.25
C LEU A 205 5.85 -1.31 6.49
N LEU A 206 5.75 -1.91 5.31
CA LEU A 206 6.91 -2.30 4.50
C LEU A 206 7.63 -1.08 3.91
N ASP A 207 6.86 -0.03 3.63
CA ASP A 207 7.35 1.21 3.03
C ASP A 207 7.82 2.26 4.06
N ALA A 208 7.80 1.93 5.36
CA ALA A 208 8.15 2.87 6.43
C ALA A 208 9.51 3.58 6.25
N PRO A 209 10.59 2.95 5.76
CA PRO A 209 11.85 3.65 5.51
C PRO A 209 11.72 4.81 4.51
N LEU A 210 10.85 4.67 3.52
CA LEU A 210 10.64 5.64 2.43
C LEU A 210 9.79 6.84 2.87
N LEU A 211 9.12 6.74 4.03
CA LEU A 211 8.17 7.74 4.54
C LEU A 211 8.80 8.68 5.56
N ARG A 212 10.07 8.47 5.91
CA ARG A 212 10.77 9.25 6.95
C ARG A 212 10.93 10.73 6.61
N THR A 213 10.74 11.10 5.35
CA THR A 213 10.83 12.48 4.86
C THR A 213 9.47 13.06 4.48
N SER A 214 8.38 12.35 4.75
CA SER A 214 7.03 12.80 4.44
C SER A 214 6.42 13.51 5.65
N ASP A 215 6.29 14.82 5.58
CA ASP A 215 5.66 15.62 6.64
C ASP A 215 4.20 15.17 6.89
N ASP A 216 3.48 14.85 5.82
CA ASP A 216 2.10 14.36 5.91
C ASP A 216 1.99 13.03 6.65
N PHE A 217 2.94 12.11 6.43
CA PHE A 217 2.99 10.85 7.16
C PHE A 217 3.46 11.05 8.60
N LEU A 218 4.50 11.85 8.83
CA LEU A 218 5.02 12.12 10.16
C LEU A 218 3.96 12.80 11.04
N GLY A 219 3.16 13.71 10.49
CA GLY A 219 2.03 14.29 11.20
C GLY A 219 1.01 13.25 11.68
N LEU A 220 0.81 12.16 10.94
CA LEU A 220 -0.05 11.05 11.38
C LEU A 220 0.58 10.19 12.49
N VAL A 221 1.92 10.09 12.52
CA VAL A 221 2.65 9.33 13.54
C VAL A 221 2.72 10.11 14.84
N ASP A 222 3.09 11.38 14.78
CA ASP A 222 3.24 12.25 15.96
C ASP A 222 1.94 12.39 16.75
N LEU A 223 0.80 12.48 16.04
CA LEU A 223 -0.51 12.52 16.67
C LEU A 223 -0.88 11.21 17.38
N ALA A 224 -0.50 10.08 16.79
CA ALA A 224 -0.73 8.78 17.39
C ALA A 224 0.09 8.60 18.68
N ASP A 225 1.29 9.20 18.75
CA ASP A 225 2.13 9.21 19.95
C ASP A 225 1.68 10.24 20.99
N ALA A 226 1.13 11.38 20.58
CA ALA A 226 0.61 12.42 21.50
C ALA A 226 -0.62 11.95 22.31
N ASP A 227 -1.47 11.11 21.73
CA ASP A 227 -2.60 10.48 22.44
C ASP A 227 -2.16 9.31 23.36
N ALA A 228 -0.92 8.82 23.21
CA ALA A 228 -0.38 7.70 23.97
C ALA A 228 0.33 8.10 25.28
N ASP A 229 0.41 9.39 25.62
CA ASP A 229 0.94 9.89 26.89
C ASP A 229 -0.19 10.22 27.89
N PRO A 230 -0.46 9.39 28.92
CA PRO A 230 -1.37 9.73 30.00
C PRO A 230 -0.75 10.67 31.05
N GLY A 231 0.48 11.16 30.84
CA GLY A 231 1.23 11.97 31.77
C GLY A 231 1.00 13.46 31.61
N LEU A 232 0.21 14.04 32.53
CA LEU A 232 0.06 15.48 32.84
C LEU A 232 -1.07 16.23 32.12
N GLY A 233 -2.27 16.24 32.72
CA GLY A 233 -3.25 17.27 32.35
C GLY A 233 -4.68 17.09 32.87
N GLY A 234 -4.88 16.95 34.18
CA GLY A 234 -6.25 16.89 34.69
C GLY A 234 -6.36 16.73 36.19
N ALA A 235 -5.78 17.65 36.96
CA ALA A 235 -6.19 17.83 38.35
C ALA A 235 -7.68 18.21 38.36
N GLY A 236 -8.54 17.22 38.56
CA GLY A 236 -9.95 17.41 38.79
C GLY A 236 -10.13 18.35 39.96
N LYS A 237 -10.60 19.58 39.67
CA LYS A 237 -11.13 20.48 40.69
C LYS A 237 -12.29 19.74 41.37
N LYS A 238 -12.05 19.25 42.59
CA LYS A 238 -13.12 18.87 43.50
C LYS A 238 -14.01 20.10 43.69
N ALA A 239 -15.27 20.01 43.25
CA ALA A 239 -16.27 20.96 43.67
C ALA A 239 -16.48 20.84 45.19
N PRO A 240 -16.50 21.95 45.95
CA PRO A 240 -16.80 21.90 47.36
C PRO A 240 -18.30 21.68 47.57
N ARG A 241 -18.58 20.63 48.36
CA ARG A 241 -19.78 20.28 49.16
C ARG A 241 -21.16 20.65 48.64
#